data_AF-A0A7C3ZB08-F1
#
_entry.id   AF-A0A7C3ZB08-F1
#
_cell.length_a   1.000
_cell.length_b   1.000
_cell.length_c   1.000
_cell.angle_alpha   90.00
_cell.angle_beta   90.00
_cell.angle_gamma   90.00
#
_symmetry.space_group_name_H-M   'P 1'
#
loop_
_entity.id
_entity.type
_entity.pdbx_description
1 polymer ?
#
loop_
_entity_poly.entity_id
_entity_poly.type
_entity_poly.pdbx_seq_one_letter_code
_entity_poly.pdbx_strand_id
1 'polypeptide(L)'
;MEEKYTFSSLISCIINIENQAAQFYREIAGRLENRELSVFLLSLSESYMRNAELIDKRRRETVVEMALEPISGLNIGSYIEKINSIVSSGEMRDIDKAIELSRIIEELYFKASSKIASISPDTSELLSRLSRRKSSERRRLEEFKTLQ
;
A
#
# COMPACT_ATOMS: atom_id res chain seq x y z
N MET A 1 22.80 -1.07 -10.02
CA MET A 1 23.09 -0.88 -8.58
C MET A 1 21.90 -1.37 -7.80
N GLU A 2 22.12 -2.08 -6.69
CA GLU A 2 21.04 -2.52 -5.80
C GLU A 2 20.64 -1.34 -4.90
N GLU A 3 19.34 -1.00 -4.85
CA GLU A 3 18.84 0.06 -3.98
C GLU A 3 18.98 -0.34 -2.51
N LYS A 4 19.39 0.63 -1.67
CA LYS A 4 19.62 0.45 -0.23
C LYS A 4 18.81 1.45 0.55
N TYR A 5 18.13 0.98 1.58
CA TYR A 5 17.25 1.78 2.43
C TYR A 5 17.64 1.65 3.89
N THR A 6 17.51 2.75 4.64
CA THR A 6 17.34 2.66 6.09
C THR A 6 15.90 2.24 6.39
N PHE A 7 15.66 1.69 7.59
CA PHE A 7 14.31 1.36 8.04
C PHE A 7 13.37 2.56 7.93
N SER A 8 13.72 3.72 8.51
CA SER A 8 12.90 4.94 8.38
C SER A 8 12.63 5.32 6.94
N SER A 9 13.64 5.31 6.06
CA SER A 9 13.43 5.71 4.66
C SER A 9 12.45 4.78 3.94
N LEU A 10 12.57 3.46 4.15
CA LEU A 10 11.64 2.47 3.59
C LEU A 10 10.22 2.70 4.11
N ILE A 11 10.08 2.85 5.42
CA ILE A 11 8.76 3.03 6.03
C ILE A 11 8.13 4.36 5.61
N SER A 12 8.90 5.43 5.49
CA SER A 12 8.43 6.71 4.93
C SER A 12 7.94 6.58 3.49
N CYS A 13 8.63 5.80 2.65
CA CYS A 13 8.14 5.50 1.30
C CYS A 13 6.80 4.74 1.32
N ILE A 14 6.66 3.75 2.21
CA ILE A 14 5.42 2.98 2.37
C ILE A 14 4.27 3.89 2.85
N ILE A 15 4.53 4.79 3.80
CA ILE A 15 3.54 5.77 4.27
C ILE A 15 3.09 6.69 3.13
N ASN A 16 4.02 7.15 2.27
CA ASN A 16 3.66 7.96 1.12
C ASN A 16 2.76 7.19 0.13
N ILE A 17 3.04 5.91 -0.08
CA ILE A 17 2.19 5.03 -0.90
C ILE A 17 0.80 4.85 -0.27
N GLU A 18 0.72 4.67 1.06
CA GLU A 18 -0.56 4.58 1.77
C GLU A 18 -1.40 5.86 1.56
N ASN A 19 -0.78 7.03 1.71
CA ASN A 19 -1.45 8.32 1.51
C ASN A 19 -1.92 8.52 0.07
N GLN A 20 -1.07 8.16 -0.90
CA GLN A 20 -1.41 8.24 -2.32
C GLN A 20 -2.59 7.32 -2.66
N ALA A 21 -2.59 6.08 -2.16
CA ALA A 21 -3.68 5.14 -2.35
C ALA A 21 -4.97 5.63 -1.68
N ALA A 22 -4.88 6.19 -0.45
CA ALA A 22 -6.02 6.78 0.23
C ALA A 22 -6.67 7.90 -0.59
N GLN A 23 -5.85 8.79 -1.15
CA GLN A 23 -6.32 9.87 -2.02
C GLN A 23 -6.97 9.30 -3.29
N PHE A 24 -6.30 8.38 -3.97
CA PHE A 24 -6.84 7.73 -5.17
C PHE A 24 -8.23 7.12 -4.92
N TYR A 25 -8.38 6.32 -3.86
CA TYR A 25 -9.66 5.69 -3.54
C TYR A 25 -10.77 6.70 -3.25
N ARG A 26 -10.44 7.83 -2.59
CA ARG A 26 -11.39 8.91 -2.35
C ARG A 26 -11.83 9.60 -3.64
N GLU A 27 -10.89 9.88 -4.54
CA GLU A 27 -11.16 10.55 -5.81
C GLU A 27 -12.06 9.70 -6.71
N ILE A 28 -11.76 8.41 -6.87
CA ILE A 28 -12.60 7.54 -7.69
C ILE A 28 -13.99 7.34 -7.07
N ALA A 29 -14.09 7.25 -5.74
CA ALA A 29 -15.39 7.12 -5.07
C ALA A 29 -16.32 8.29 -5.35
N GLY A 30 -15.78 9.51 -5.48
CA GLY A 30 -16.54 10.71 -5.80
C GLY A 30 -17.03 10.80 -7.24
N ARG A 31 -16.52 9.96 -8.15
CA ARG A 31 -16.90 9.95 -9.58
C ARG A 31 -17.82 8.80 -9.97
N LEU A 32 -18.01 7.82 -9.08
CA LEU A 32 -18.76 6.59 -9.39
C LEU A 32 -20.25 6.74 -9.07
N GLU A 33 -21.10 6.29 -10.01
CA GLU A 33 -22.56 6.24 -9.83
C GLU A 33 -22.99 5.09 -8.91
N ASN A 34 -22.23 3.99 -8.89
CA ASN A 34 -22.51 2.85 -8.02
C ASN A 34 -22.23 3.23 -6.56
N ARG A 35 -23.31 3.49 -5.82
CA ARG A 35 -23.26 3.92 -4.40
C ARG A 35 -22.59 2.89 -3.49
N GLU A 36 -22.83 1.60 -3.70
CA GLU A 36 -22.24 0.55 -2.85
C GLU A 36 -20.72 0.49 -3.04
N LEU A 37 -20.26 0.50 -4.30
CA LEU A 37 -18.85 0.56 -4.63
C LEU A 37 -18.22 1.87 -4.10
N SER A 38 -18.87 3.01 -4.27
CA SER A 38 -18.40 4.30 -3.74
C SER A 38 -18.18 4.25 -2.22
N VAL A 39 -19.16 3.72 -1.46
CA VAL A 39 -19.03 3.53 0.01
C VAL A 39 -17.88 2.61 0.35
N PHE A 40 -17.72 1.49 -0.38
CA PHE A 40 -16.62 0.57 -0.16
C PHE A 40 -15.26 1.24 -0.40
N LEU A 41 -15.11 2.02 -1.48
CA LEU A 41 -13.88 2.73 -1.81
C LEU A 41 -13.55 3.83 -0.78
N LEU A 42 -14.55 4.54 -0.25
CA LEU A 42 -14.35 5.47 0.87
C LEU A 42 -13.84 4.74 2.12
N SER A 43 -14.40 3.55 2.41
CA SER A 43 -13.93 2.74 3.53
C SER A 43 -12.47 2.27 3.36
N LEU A 44 -12.06 2.00 2.10
CA LEU A 44 -10.66 1.74 1.77
C LEU A 44 -9.82 2.99 2.03
N SER A 45 -10.20 4.15 1.49
CA SER A 45 -9.49 5.42 1.69
C SER A 45 -9.19 5.68 3.18
N GLU A 46 -10.20 5.58 4.04
CA GLU A 46 -10.02 5.73 5.48
C GLU A 46 -9.10 4.65 6.07
N SER A 47 -9.20 3.41 5.59
CA SER A 47 -8.32 2.35 6.06
C SER A 47 -6.86 2.59 5.71
N TYR A 48 -6.57 3.10 4.52
CA TYR A 48 -5.20 3.44 4.12
C TYR A 48 -4.63 4.58 4.98
N MET A 49 -5.44 5.60 5.30
CA MET A 49 -5.05 6.64 6.25
C MET A 49 -4.72 6.08 7.64
N ARG A 50 -5.60 5.21 8.18
CA ARG A 50 -5.35 4.55 9.48
C ARG A 50 -4.10 3.67 9.44
N ASN A 51 -3.85 2.97 8.34
CA ASN A 51 -2.65 2.17 8.19
C ASN A 51 -1.39 3.05 8.19
N ALA A 52 -1.40 4.18 7.47
CA ALA A 52 -0.28 5.13 7.47
C ALA A 52 0.06 5.60 8.89
N GLU A 53 -0.94 5.95 9.70
CA GLU A 53 -0.77 6.35 11.10
C GLU A 53 -0.20 5.21 11.96
N LEU A 54 -0.71 3.98 11.80
CA LEU A 54 -0.22 2.81 12.52
C LEU A 54 1.23 2.49 12.16
N ILE A 55 1.56 2.54 10.87
CA ILE A 55 2.91 2.30 10.37
C ILE A 55 3.88 3.38 10.89
N ASP A 56 3.50 4.67 10.87
CA ASP A 56 4.33 5.74 11.42
C ASP A 56 4.51 5.59 12.94
N LYS A 57 3.46 5.19 13.66
CA LYS A 57 3.58 4.88 15.09
C LYS A 57 4.64 3.80 15.33
N ARG A 58 4.60 2.69 14.58
CA ARG A 58 5.59 1.60 14.68
C ARG A 58 7.01 2.05 14.29
N ARG A 59 7.11 2.94 13.30
CA ARG A 59 8.39 3.56 12.92
C ARG A 59 9.01 4.32 14.08
N ARG A 60 8.24 5.16 14.78
CA ARG A 60 8.69 5.96 15.93
C ARG A 60 9.03 5.11 17.16
N GLU A 61 8.33 3.99 17.35
CA GLU A 61 8.59 3.02 18.42
C GLU A 61 9.83 2.16 18.17
N THR A 62 10.29 2.06 16.92
CA THR A 62 11.49 1.30 16.58
C THR A 62 12.74 2.15 16.88
N VAL A 63 13.30 1.99 18.08
CA VAL A 63 14.41 2.80 18.62
C VAL A 63 15.78 2.49 17.97
N VAL A 64 15.90 1.40 17.22
CA VAL A 64 17.19 0.85 16.76
C VAL A 64 17.39 1.13 15.28
N GLU A 65 17.72 2.36 14.88
CA GLU A 65 18.08 2.64 13.47
C GLU A 65 19.59 2.70 13.23
N MET A 66 20.38 3.04 14.25
CA MET A 66 21.75 3.52 14.03
C MET A 66 22.81 2.41 13.88
N ALA A 67 22.46 1.13 14.05
CA ALA A 67 23.41 0.02 14.04
C ALA A 67 23.03 -1.16 13.11
N LEU A 68 21.97 -1.04 12.31
CA LEU A 68 21.48 -2.14 11.47
C LEU A 68 21.96 -2.03 10.02
N GLU A 69 22.15 -3.18 9.39
CA GLU A 69 22.52 -3.26 7.98
C GLU A 69 21.46 -2.58 7.09
N PRO A 70 21.87 -1.95 5.99
CA PRO A 70 20.93 -1.36 5.04
C PRO A 70 20.03 -2.44 4.44
N ILE A 71 18.74 -2.14 4.32
CA ILE A 71 17.77 -3.01 3.67
C ILE A 71 18.02 -2.96 2.17
N SER A 72 18.32 -4.12 1.57
CA SER A 72 18.55 -4.26 0.13
C SER A 72 17.63 -5.29 -0.53
N GLY A 73 17.60 -5.30 -1.86
CA GLY A 73 16.84 -6.27 -2.64
C GLY A 73 15.33 -6.00 -2.66
N LEU A 74 14.94 -4.76 -2.40
CA LEU A 74 13.58 -4.24 -2.57
C LEU A 74 13.68 -2.97 -3.40
N ASN A 75 13.14 -2.98 -4.63
CA ASN A 75 13.17 -1.81 -5.50
C ASN A 75 11.89 -1.00 -5.31
N ILE A 76 11.90 -0.07 -4.35
CA ILE A 76 10.71 0.75 -4.04
C ILE A 76 10.41 1.73 -5.17
N GLY A 77 11.44 2.22 -5.87
CA GLY A 77 11.26 3.12 -7.01
C GLY A 77 10.34 2.53 -8.06
N SER A 78 10.54 1.25 -8.42
CA SER A 78 9.71 0.53 -9.38
C SER A 78 8.26 0.36 -8.91
N TYR A 79 8.01 0.19 -7.60
CA TYR A 79 6.65 0.16 -7.06
C TYR A 79 5.98 1.52 -7.20
N ILE A 80 6.68 2.61 -6.86
CA ILE A 80 6.18 3.98 -6.99
C ILE A 80 5.84 4.30 -8.46
N GLU A 81 6.74 3.97 -9.39
CA GLU A 81 6.52 4.16 -10.83
C GLU A 81 5.28 3.41 -11.33
N LYS A 82 5.13 2.15 -10.93
CA LYS A 82 3.95 1.34 -11.29
C LYS A 82 2.66 1.93 -10.72
N ILE A 83 2.67 2.35 -9.45
CA ILE A 83 1.52 2.97 -8.80
C ILE A 83 1.14 4.26 -9.52
N ASN A 84 2.11 5.13 -9.80
CA ASN A 84 1.90 6.38 -10.54
C ASN A 84 1.28 6.09 -11.91
N SER A 85 1.84 5.13 -12.66
CA SER A 85 1.33 4.74 -13.98
C SER A 85 -0.11 4.23 -13.92
N ILE A 86 -0.48 3.47 -12.90
CA ILE A 86 -1.86 2.98 -12.73
C ILE A 86 -2.80 4.14 -12.42
N VAL A 87 -2.46 4.99 -11.46
CA VAL A 87 -3.28 6.11 -11.02
C VAL A 87 -3.51 7.11 -12.16
N SER A 88 -2.47 7.43 -12.91
CA SER A 88 -2.52 8.39 -14.02
C SER A 88 -3.01 7.83 -15.35
N SER A 89 -3.25 6.51 -15.46
CA SER A 89 -3.66 5.90 -16.74
C SER A 89 -5.01 6.45 -17.21
N GLY A 90 -5.07 7.03 -18.40
CA GLY A 90 -6.34 7.42 -19.02
C GLY A 90 -7.12 6.24 -19.64
N GLU A 91 -6.44 5.12 -19.87
CA GLU A 91 -6.97 3.97 -20.60
C GLU A 91 -7.66 2.96 -19.66
N MET A 92 -7.21 2.87 -18.41
CA MET A 92 -7.78 1.95 -17.43
C MET A 92 -9.06 2.53 -16.81
N ARG A 93 -10.10 1.71 -16.68
CA ARG A 93 -11.28 2.05 -15.89
C ARG A 93 -10.91 2.17 -14.41
N ASP A 94 -11.61 3.01 -13.67
CA ASP A 94 -11.32 3.27 -12.25
C ASP A 94 -11.35 1.99 -11.39
N ILE A 95 -12.25 1.04 -11.67
CA ILE A 95 -12.29 -0.25 -10.96
C ILE A 95 -11.09 -1.14 -11.27
N ASP A 96 -10.60 -1.13 -12.52
CA ASP A 96 -9.43 -1.90 -12.93
C ASP A 96 -8.16 -1.33 -12.27
N LYS A 97 -8.06 0.00 -12.18
CA LYS A 97 -7.00 0.67 -11.42
C LYS A 97 -7.03 0.29 -9.94
N ALA A 98 -8.20 0.28 -9.32
CA ALA A 98 -8.37 -0.08 -7.92
C ALA A 98 -7.89 -1.51 -7.62
N ILE A 99 -8.19 -2.47 -8.51
CA ILE A 99 -7.76 -3.87 -8.42
C ILE A 99 -6.24 -3.99 -8.56
N GLU A 100 -5.67 -3.38 -9.61
CA GLU A 100 -4.22 -3.43 -9.86
C GLU A 100 -3.42 -2.72 -8.76
N LEU A 101 -3.90 -1.57 -8.27
CA LEU A 101 -3.29 -0.87 -7.16
C LEU A 101 -3.23 -1.74 -5.90
N SER A 102 -4.34 -2.41 -5.57
CA SER A 102 -4.40 -3.33 -4.43
C SER A 102 -3.40 -4.49 -4.57
N ARG A 103 -3.26 -5.04 -5.79
CA ARG A 103 -2.29 -6.10 -6.10
C ARG A 103 -0.84 -5.67 -5.91
N ILE A 104 -0.48 -4.50 -6.43
CA ILE A 104 0.89 -3.96 -6.33
C ILE A 104 1.24 -3.65 -4.87
N ILE A 105 0.30 -3.10 -4.11
CA ILE A 105 0.50 -2.79 -2.68
C ILE A 105 0.58 -4.06 -1.82
N GLU A 106 -0.22 -5.10 -2.13
CA GLU A 106 -0.11 -6.41 -1.49
C GLU A 106 1.31 -6.98 -1.63
N GLU A 107 1.84 -6.98 -2.86
CA GLU A 107 3.16 -7.50 -3.18
C GLU A 107 4.27 -6.71 -2.46
N LEU A 108 4.13 -5.37 -2.45
CA LEU A 108 5.04 -4.48 -1.73
C LEU A 108 5.07 -4.83 -0.23
N TYR A 109 3.92 -4.93 0.43
CA TYR A 109 3.87 -5.25 1.85
C TYR A 109 4.45 -6.62 2.15
N PHE A 110 4.13 -7.61 1.32
CA PHE A 110 4.67 -8.95 1.49
C PHE A 110 6.20 -8.93 1.45
N LYS A 111 6.79 -8.33 0.41
CA LYS A 111 8.25 -8.25 0.28
C LYS A 111 8.88 -7.39 1.37
N ALA A 112 8.34 -6.21 1.66
CA ALA A 112 8.84 -5.34 2.71
C ALA A 112 8.83 -6.03 4.08
N SER A 113 7.75 -6.77 4.41
CA SER A 113 7.65 -7.50 5.67
C SER A 113 8.80 -8.48 5.87
N SER A 114 9.16 -9.24 4.82
CA SER A 114 10.26 -10.21 4.88
C SER A 114 11.61 -9.54 5.10
N LYS A 115 11.80 -8.34 4.56
CA LYS A 115 13.06 -7.60 4.59
C LYS A 115 13.32 -6.87 5.90
N ILE A 116 12.26 -6.52 6.64
CA ILE A 116 12.37 -5.82 7.92
C ILE A 116 12.18 -6.73 9.14
N ALA A 117 11.97 -8.04 8.93
CA ALA A 117 11.66 -8.99 10.01
C ALA A 117 12.72 -9.02 11.12
N SER A 118 14.00 -8.91 10.78
CA SER A 118 15.10 -8.86 11.75
C SER A 118 15.30 -7.48 12.39
N ILE A 119 14.78 -6.42 11.77
CA ILE A 119 14.95 -5.03 12.19
C ILE A 119 13.81 -4.59 13.12
N SER A 120 12.58 -4.86 12.69
CA SER A 120 11.37 -4.52 13.42
C SER A 120 10.33 -5.64 13.21
N PRO A 121 10.38 -6.69 14.06
CA PRO A 121 9.44 -7.81 13.99
C PRO A 121 7.97 -7.35 14.03
N ASP A 122 7.65 -6.39 14.88
CA ASP A 122 6.31 -5.80 15.00
C ASP A 122 5.84 -5.15 13.69
N THR A 123 6.72 -4.39 13.02
CA THR A 123 6.39 -3.74 11.75
C THR A 123 6.28 -4.78 10.63
N SER A 124 7.14 -5.80 10.65
CA SER A 124 7.06 -6.93 9.73
C SER A 124 5.71 -7.66 9.85
N GLU A 125 5.28 -7.98 11.07
CA GLU A 125 3.99 -8.61 11.30
C GLU A 125 2.82 -7.73 10.83
N LEU A 126 2.88 -6.42 11.12
CA LEU A 126 1.89 -5.46 10.65
C LEU A 126 1.78 -5.47 9.11
N LEU A 127 2.90 -5.34 8.39
CA LEU A 127 2.89 -5.35 6.93
C LEU A 127 2.41 -6.69 6.36
N SER A 128 2.81 -7.81 6.96
CA SER A 128 2.33 -9.14 6.55
C SER A 128 0.81 -9.28 6.70
N ARG A 129 0.25 -8.79 7.82
CA ARG A 129 -1.20 -8.75 8.04
C ARG A 129 -1.90 -7.84 7.04
N LEU A 130 -1.35 -6.66 6.78
CA LEU A 130 -1.90 -5.72 5.79
C LEU A 130 -1.88 -6.31 4.38
N SER A 131 -0.80 -7.01 4.00
CA SER A 131 -0.70 -7.72 2.72
C SER A 131 -1.85 -8.72 2.54
N ARG A 132 -2.10 -9.59 3.53
CA ARG A 132 -3.23 -10.55 3.48
C ARG A 132 -4.58 -9.86 3.34
N ARG A 133 -4.76 -8.73 4.03
CA ARG A 133 -5.99 -7.94 3.94
C ARG A 133 -6.22 -7.37 2.53
N LYS A 134 -5.16 -6.97 1.82
CA LYS A 134 -5.26 -6.50 0.43
C LYS A 134 -5.84 -7.55 -0.51
N SER A 135 -5.51 -8.83 -0.30
CA SER A 135 -6.12 -9.91 -1.09
C SER A 135 -7.63 -9.99 -0.91
N SER A 136 -8.16 -9.81 0.31
CA SER A 136 -9.61 -9.80 0.56
C SER A 136 -10.28 -8.56 -0.05
N GLU A 137 -9.63 -7.40 0.06
CA GLU A 137 -10.12 -6.15 -0.53
C GLU A 137 -10.16 -6.24 -2.06
N ARG A 138 -9.13 -6.83 -2.68
CA ARG A 138 -9.09 -7.06 -4.13
C ARG A 138 -10.22 -7.98 -4.60
N ARG A 139 -10.48 -9.10 -3.91
CA ARG A 139 -11.59 -10.00 -4.26
C ARG A 139 -12.92 -9.27 -4.29
N ARG A 140 -13.16 -8.39 -3.31
CA ARG A 140 -14.38 -7.59 -3.26
C ARG A 140 -14.45 -6.56 -4.40
N LEU A 141 -13.33 -5.96 -4.81
CA LEU A 141 -13.29 -5.12 -6.00
C LEU A 141 -13.58 -5.91 -7.30
N GLU A 142 -13.07 -7.14 -7.38
CA GLU A 142 -13.36 -8.05 -8.51
C GLU A 142 -14.84 -8.41 -8.57
N GLU A 143 -15.49 -8.68 -7.43
CA GLU A 143 -16.94 -8.89 -7.36
C GLU A 143 -17.71 -7.67 -7.92
N PHE A 144 -17.37 -6.46 -7.49
CA PHE A 144 -17.98 -5.24 -8.04
C PHE A 144 -17.76 -5.09 -9.55
N LYS A 145 -16.59 -5.48 -10.06
CA LYS A 145 -16.28 -5.45 -11.49
C LYS A 145 -17.18 -6.41 -12.30
N THR A 146 -17.58 -7.55 -11.73
CA THR A 146 -18.48 -8.50 -12.41
C THR A 146 -19.93 -8.06 -12.46
N LEU A 147 -20.30 -7.06 -11.64
CA LEU A 147 -21.66 -6.52 -11.53
C LEU A 147 -21.87 -5.24 -12.35
N GLN A 148 -20.83 -4.77 -13.04
CA GLN A 148 -20.84 -3.61 -13.95
C GLN A 148 -20.91 -4.05 -15.40
#